data_AF-A0A9P6LA36-F1
#
_entry.id   AF-A0A9P6LA36-F1
#
_cell.length_a   1.000
_cell.length_b   1.000
_cell.length_c   1.000
_cell.angle_alpha   90.00
_cell.angle_beta   90.00
_cell.angle_gamma   90.00
#
_symmetry.space_group_name_H-M   'P 1'
#
loop_
_entity.id
_entity.type
_entity.pdbx_description
1 polymer ?
#
loop_
_entity_poly.entity_id
_entity_poly.type
_entity_poly.pdbx_seq_one_letter_code
_entity_poly.pdbx_strand_id
1 'polypeptide(L)'
;MGWFGSSTPEPTAVSREGRKHCWDGRDAYFKCLDNVGVLKPGDEGKACSSEKVAYEKSCVKSWIDYFNKRRVLAEQQKGVLEQMKNQSNSS
;
A
#
# COMPACT_ATOMS: atom_id res chain seq x y z
N MET A 1 -14.80 -6.75 -34.19
CA MET A 1 -15.17 -5.93 -33.03
C MET A 1 -15.86 -6.83 -32.02
N GLY A 2 -15.20 -7.17 -30.92
CA GLY A 2 -15.68 -8.19 -29.98
C GLY A 2 -14.74 -8.31 -28.79
N TRP A 3 -14.55 -7.19 -28.10
CA TRP A 3 -13.93 -7.13 -26.78
C TRP A 3 -15.06 -6.95 -25.74
N PHE A 4 -14.83 -7.34 -24.50
CA PHE A 4 -15.83 -7.43 -23.42
C PHE A 4 -16.79 -8.63 -23.55
N GLY A 5 -16.94 -9.51 -22.56
CA GLY A 5 -16.37 -9.52 -21.22
C GLY A 5 -16.36 -10.95 -20.73
N SER A 6 -15.19 -11.42 -20.34
CA SER A 6 -15.07 -12.65 -19.58
C SER A 6 -15.32 -12.28 -18.12
N SER A 7 -16.57 -12.47 -17.67
CA SER A 7 -16.97 -12.38 -16.27
C SER A 7 -16.34 -13.55 -15.52
N THR A 8 -15.04 -13.45 -15.25
CA THR A 8 -14.43 -14.30 -14.22
C THR A 8 -15.09 -13.88 -12.90
N PRO A 9 -15.57 -14.83 -12.06
CA PRO A 9 -16.08 -14.49 -10.74
C PRO A 9 -14.91 -13.91 -9.93
N GLU A 10 -14.78 -12.59 -9.97
CA GLU A 10 -13.77 -11.86 -9.23
C GLU A 10 -14.00 -12.10 -7.74
N PRO A 11 -12.93 -12.34 -6.95
CA PRO A 11 -13.05 -12.42 -5.50
C PRO A 11 -13.77 -11.16 -5.00
N THR A 12 -14.58 -11.32 -3.95
CA THR A 12 -15.44 -10.30 -3.30
C THR A 12 -14.78 -8.93 -3.06
N ALA A 13 -13.46 -8.85 -3.14
CA ALA A 13 -12.66 -7.64 -3.15
C ALA A 13 -12.94 -6.63 -4.28
N VAL A 14 -13.64 -7.02 -5.36
CA VAL A 14 -13.99 -6.10 -6.46
C VAL A 14 -15.35 -5.43 -6.26
N SER A 15 -16.15 -5.95 -5.32
CA SER A 15 -17.33 -5.24 -4.82
C SER A 15 -16.91 -3.99 -4.02
N ARG A 16 -17.75 -2.95 -4.06
CA ARG A 16 -17.52 -1.69 -3.31
C ARG A 16 -17.31 -1.91 -1.82
N GLU A 17 -17.98 -2.91 -1.24
CA GLU A 17 -17.85 -3.27 0.17
C GLU A 17 -16.52 -3.95 0.47
N GLY A 18 -16.08 -4.89 -0.38
CA GLY A 18 -14.78 -5.54 -0.24
C GLY A 18 -13.62 -4.54 -0.30
N ARG A 19 -13.76 -3.49 -1.12
CA ARG A 19 -12.79 -2.40 -1.17
C ARG A 19 -12.72 -1.59 0.13
N LYS A 20 -13.86 -1.27 0.74
CA LYS A 20 -13.89 -0.57 2.04
C LYS A 20 -13.20 -1.42 3.11
N HIS A 21 -13.47 -2.72 3.12
CA HIS A 21 -12.83 -3.65 4.06
C HIS A 21 -11.31 -3.74 3.85
N CYS A 22 -10.84 -3.75 2.59
CA CYS A 22 -9.41 -3.66 2.29
C CYS A 22 -8.79 -2.35 2.79
N TRP A 23 -9.46 -1.21 2.60
CA TRP A 23 -8.94 0.09 3.05
C TRP A 23 -8.83 0.17 4.57
N ASP A 24 -9.80 -0.38 5.30
CA ASP A 24 -9.76 -0.43 6.76
C ASP A 24 -8.57 -1.27 7.26
N GLY A 25 -8.40 -2.48 6.70
CA GLY A 25 -7.26 -3.33 7.01
C GLY A 25 -5.91 -2.72 6.61
N ARG A 26 -5.87 -1.97 5.50
CA ARG A 26 -4.67 -1.23 5.07
C ARG A 26 -4.30 -0.19 6.10
N ASP A 27 -5.24 0.66 6.51
CA ASP A 27 -4.98 1.78 7.41
C ASP A 27 -4.56 1.28 8.80
N ALA A 28 -5.17 0.19 9.29
CA ALA A 28 -4.75 -0.46 10.53
C ALA A 28 -3.29 -0.94 10.48
N TYR A 29 -2.92 -1.68 9.42
CA TYR A 29 -1.55 -2.15 9.21
C TYR A 29 -0.58 -0.97 9.06
N PHE A 30 -0.93 0.01 8.23
CA PHE A 30 -0.11 1.19 7.94
C PHE A 30 0.11 2.09 9.14
N LYS A 31 -0.86 2.18 10.04
CA LYS A 31 -0.74 2.88 11.32
C LYS A 31 0.24 2.16 12.25
N CYS A 32 0.20 0.82 12.28
CA CYS A 32 1.19 0.05 13.04
C CYS A 32 2.60 0.27 12.49
N LEU A 33 2.79 0.23 11.16
CA LEU A 33 4.07 0.51 10.51
C LEU A 33 4.64 1.89 10.85
N ASP A 34 3.77 2.90 10.87
CA ASP A 34 4.15 4.27 11.24
C ASP A 34 4.61 4.35 12.71
N ASN A 35 3.89 3.68 13.61
CA ASN A 35 4.27 3.61 15.03
C ASN A 35 5.63 2.92 15.26
N VAL A 36 5.98 1.93 14.45
CA VAL A 36 7.29 1.24 14.55
C VAL A 36 8.39 1.91 13.72
N GLY A 37 8.07 2.97 12.97
CA GLY A 37 9.03 3.65 12.08
C GLY A 37 9.47 2.81 10.89
N VAL A 38 8.67 1.83 10.47
CA VAL A 38 9.00 0.95 9.34
C VAL A 38 8.35 1.47 8.08
N LEU A 39 9.18 1.91 7.14
CA LEU A 39 8.71 2.44 5.85
C LEU A 39 8.32 1.32 4.87
N LYS A 40 9.03 0.20 4.90
CA LYS A 40 8.84 -0.92 3.98
C LYS A 40 7.93 -1.98 4.64
N PRO A 41 6.68 -2.13 4.19
CA PRO A 41 5.83 -3.22 4.63
C PRO A 41 6.49 -4.58 4.34
N GLY A 42 6.70 -5.37 5.40
CA GLY A 42 7.46 -6.61 5.40
C GLY A 42 8.74 -6.57 6.23
N ASP A 43 9.27 -5.38 6.54
CA ASP A 43 10.45 -5.19 7.40
C ASP A 43 10.09 -5.08 8.90
N GLU A 44 8.80 -4.94 9.24
CA GLU A 44 8.34 -4.81 10.64
C GLU A 44 8.52 -6.07 11.51
N GLY A 45 9.01 -7.16 10.92
CA GLY A 45 9.24 -8.43 11.60
C GLY A 45 7.94 -8.96 12.23
N LYS A 46 7.89 -8.95 13.57
CA LYS A 46 6.75 -9.47 14.36
C LYS A 46 5.81 -8.38 14.90
N ALA A 47 6.18 -7.10 14.80
CA ALA A 47 5.46 -6.04 15.51
C ALA A 47 4.03 -5.82 14.97
N CYS A 48 3.81 -5.99 13.66
CA CYS A 48 2.50 -5.82 13.02
C CYS A 48 2.06 -7.07 12.23
N SER A 49 2.52 -8.27 12.62
CA SER A 49 2.21 -9.50 11.87
C SER A 49 0.71 -9.83 11.86
N SER A 50 -0.02 -9.54 12.94
CA SER A 50 -1.46 -9.80 13.03
C SER A 50 -2.25 -8.94 12.04
N GLU A 51 -2.00 -7.62 12.06
CA GLU A 51 -2.61 -6.68 11.12
C GLU A 51 -2.21 -6.97 9.67
N LYS A 52 -0.96 -7.38 9.42
CA LYS A 52 -0.50 -7.81 8.09
C LYS A 52 -1.33 -9.00 7.57
N VAL A 53 -1.55 -10.02 8.40
CA VAL A 53 -2.35 -11.18 8.01
C VAL A 53 -3.80 -10.80 7.74
N ALA A 54 -4.38 -9.92 8.57
CA ALA A 54 -5.73 -9.40 8.35
C ALA A 54 -5.83 -8.59 7.04
N TYR A 55 -4.80 -7.79 6.75
CA TYR A 55 -4.69 -7.00 5.54
C TYR A 55 -4.55 -7.88 4.28
N GLU A 56 -3.70 -8.91 4.33
CA GLU A 56 -3.54 -9.90 3.25
C GLU A 56 -4.79 -10.75 3.00
N LYS A 57 -5.61 -10.99 4.04
CA LYS A 57 -6.88 -11.70 3.92
C LYS A 57 -8.02 -10.80 3.40
N SER A 58 -8.02 -9.52 3.80
CA SER A 58 -9.09 -8.58 3.45
C SER A 58 -8.89 -7.93 2.10
N CYS A 59 -7.65 -7.89 1.60
CA CYS A 59 -7.32 -7.22 0.35
C CYS A 59 -6.70 -8.18 -0.69
N VAL A 60 -6.86 -7.85 -1.98
CA VAL A 60 -6.22 -8.60 -3.06
C VAL A 60 -4.73 -8.34 -3.06
N LYS A 61 -3.91 -9.38 -3.26
CA LYS A 61 -2.44 -9.25 -3.35
C LYS A 61 -1.98 -8.17 -4.34
N SER A 62 -2.67 -7.98 -5.46
CA SER A 62 -2.35 -6.92 -6.44
C SER A 62 -2.47 -5.51 -5.85
N TRP A 63 -3.48 -5.28 -5.01
CA TRP A 63 -3.67 -4.00 -4.33
C TRP A 63 -2.60 -3.79 -3.26
N ILE A 64 -2.28 -4.83 -2.50
CA ILE A 64 -1.24 -4.81 -1.47
C ILE A 64 0.10 -4.44 -2.09
N ASP A 65 0.49 -5.12 -3.18
CA ASP A 65 1.73 -4.82 -3.91
C ASP A 65 1.77 -3.37 -4.40
N TYR A 66 0.66 -2.86 -4.94
CA TYR A 66 0.54 -1.47 -5.37
C TYR A 66 0.73 -0.47 -4.21
N PHE A 67 0.06 -0.68 -3.06
CA PHE A 67 0.20 0.20 -1.91
C PHE A 67 1.60 0.15 -1.30
N ASN A 68 2.20 -1.04 -1.24
CA ASN A 68 3.56 -1.24 -0.74
C ASN A 68 4.57 -0.49 -1.62
N LYS A 69 4.46 -0.62 -2.94
CA LYS A 69 5.29 0.14 -3.90
C LYS A 69 5.09 1.64 -3.73
N ARG A 70 3.84 2.09 -3.57
CA ARG A 70 3.53 3.52 -3.42
C ARG A 70 4.16 4.14 -2.18
N ARG A 71 4.22 3.42 -1.05
CA ARG A 71 4.93 3.91 0.15
C ARG A 71 6.42 4.09 -0.11
N VAL A 72 7.08 3.12 -0.74
CA VAL A 72 8.51 3.20 -1.05
C VAL A 72 8.81 4.33 -2.03
N LEU A 73 7.98 4.48 -3.06
CA LEU A 73 8.13 5.56 -4.04
C LEU A 73 7.94 6.94 -3.40
N ALA A 74 6.99 7.09 -2.48
CA ALA A 74 6.76 8.36 -1.78
C ALA A 74 8.02 8.80 -1.01
N GLU A 75 8.72 7.87 -0.37
CA GLU A 75 9.97 8.15 0.33
C GLU A 75 11.11 8.48 -0.63
N GLN A 76 11.25 7.75 -1.74
CA GLN A 76 12.25 8.10 -2.77
C GLN A 76 12.01 9.50 -3.32
N GLN A 77 10.74 9.86 -3.54
CA GLN A 77 10.37 11.16 -4.08
C GLN A 77 10.63 12.31 -3.09
N LYS A 78 10.45 12.08 -1.78
CA LYS A 78 10.87 13.05 -0.74
C LYS A 78 12.37 13.34 -0.81
N GLY A 79 13.20 12.30 -0.90
CA GLY A 79 14.66 12.46 -0.99
C GLY A 79 15.09 13.25 -2.23
N VAL A 80 14.45 13.02 -3.39
CA VAL A 80 14.72 13.78 -4.62
C VAL A 80 14.27 15.24 -4.49
N LEU A 81 13.09 15.49 -3.92
CA LEU A 81 12.59 16.86 -3.69
C LEU A 81 13.49 17.64 -2.72
N GLU A 82 13.99 17.01 -1.67
CA GLU A 82 14.96 17.63 -0.75
C GLU A 82 16.26 17.98 -1.47
N GLN A 83 16.77 17.09 -2.33
CA GLN A 83 17.96 17.38 -3.15
C GLN A 83 17.73 18.55 -4.12
N MET A 84 16.57 18.59 -4.79
CA MET A 84 16.22 19.70 -5.69
C MET A 84 16.06 21.03 -4.93
N LYS A 85 15.48 21.02 -3.72
CA LYS A 85 15.37 22.22 -2.87
C LYS A 85 16.74 22.74 -2.47
N ASN A 86 17.65 21.85 -2.08
CA ASN A 86 19.00 22.23 -1.71
C ASN A 86 19.80 22.81 -2.89
N GLN A 87 19.61 22.28 -4.10
CA GLN A 87 20.27 22.82 -5.31
C GLN A 87 19.69 24.17 -5.74
N SER A 88 18.40 24.41 -5.50
CA SER A 88 17.70 25.64 -5.89
C SER A 88 17.94 26.82 -4.94
N ASN A 89 18.30 26.56 -3.68
CA ASN A 89 18.65 27.58 -2.67
C ASN A 89 20.13 27.99 -2.69
N SER A 90 20.92 27.43 -3.60
CA SER A 90 22.35 27.73 -3.79
C SER A 90 22.62 28.53 -5.07
N SER A 91 21.67 29.35 -5.53
CA SER A 91 21.87 30.35 -6.60
C SER A 91 21.45 31.74 -6.15
#